data_AF-A0A925ZNU9-F1
#
_entry.id   AF-A0A925ZNU9-F1
#
_cell.length_a   1.000
_cell.length_b   1.000
_cell.length_c   1.000
_cell.angle_alpha   90.00
_cell.angle_beta   90.00
_cell.angle_gamma   90.00
#
_symmetry.space_group_name_H-M   'P 1'
#
loop_
_entity.id
_entity.type
_entity.pdbx_description
1 polymer ?
#
loop_
_entity_poly.entity_id
_entity_poly.type
_entity_poly.pdbx_seq_one_letter_code
_entity_poly.pdbx_strand_id
1 'polypeptide(L)'
;MSRFAPLLIGIAFGYSLQRAGATDYDNIANMFLLEDLHLAGVMGVAMLFIGVSLGWIRRQRTGPWARWAAAIQPKPMKPGLVIGALIFGAGWAITGTCPGTGLAQLGEGKLVALATIAGMLVGTSVYMRFGAALESRLQRRR
;
A
#
# COMPACT_ATOMS: atom_id res chain seq x y z
N MET A 1 14.53 -10.14 -17.84
CA MET A 1 14.45 -10.01 -16.37
C MET A 1 13.66 -11.21 -15.85
N SER A 2 14.28 -11.98 -14.98
CA SER A 2 13.87 -13.30 -14.51
C SER A 2 12.46 -13.28 -13.88
N ARG A 3 11.54 -14.11 -14.40
CA ARG A 3 10.17 -14.26 -13.89
C ARG A 3 10.11 -14.67 -12.40
N PHE A 4 11.22 -15.19 -11.86
CA PHE A 4 11.37 -15.60 -10.47
C PHE A 4 11.75 -14.46 -9.50
N ALA A 5 12.32 -13.35 -9.99
CA ALA A 5 12.70 -12.21 -9.14
C ALA A 5 11.54 -11.62 -8.31
N PRO A 6 10.34 -11.36 -8.88
CA PRO A 6 9.22 -10.86 -8.08
C PRO A 6 8.72 -11.86 -7.04
N LEU A 7 8.89 -13.16 -7.30
CA LEU A 7 8.51 -14.21 -6.35
C LEU A 7 9.40 -14.17 -5.09
N LEU A 8 10.72 -14.08 -5.29
CA LEU A 8 11.69 -13.97 -4.19
C LEU A 8 11.50 -12.69 -3.38
N ILE A 9 11.23 -11.56 -4.06
CA ILE A 9 10.94 -10.29 -3.40
C ILE A 9 9.65 -10.38 -2.58
N GLY A 10 8.61 -11.03 -3.11
CA GLY A 10 7.35 -11.27 -2.38
C GLY A 10 7.54 -12.12 -1.13
N ILE A 11 8.33 -13.20 -1.22
CA ILE A 11 8.66 -14.05 -0.07
C ILE A 11 9.44 -13.25 0.99
N ALA A 12 10.46 -12.49 0.57
CA ALA A 12 11.23 -11.65 1.48
C ALA A 12 10.34 -10.59 2.17
N PHE A 13 9.44 -9.96 1.41
CA PHE A 13 8.50 -8.97 1.95
C PHE A 13 7.52 -9.58 2.95
N GLY A 14 6.93 -10.74 2.64
CA GLY A 14 6.05 -11.47 3.55
C GLY A 14 6.77 -11.88 4.84
N TYR A 15 8.00 -12.40 4.72
CA TYR A 15 8.84 -12.75 5.88
C TYR A 15 9.14 -11.53 6.77
N SER A 16 9.45 -10.37 6.17
CA SER A 16 9.65 -9.12 6.92
C SER A 16 8.38 -8.65 7.63
N LEU A 17 7.21 -8.78 6.99
CA LEU A 17 5.93 -8.40 7.61
C LEU A 17 5.57 -9.27 8.82
N GLN A 18 5.77 -10.59 8.68
CA GLN A 18 5.56 -11.53 9.77
C GLN A 18 6.50 -11.25 10.95
N ARG A 19 7.78 -10.99 10.67
CA ARG A 19 8.76 -10.64 11.72
C ARG A 19 8.49 -9.28 12.36
N ALA A 20 7.87 -8.35 11.64
CA ALA A 20 7.47 -7.05 12.18
C ALA A 20 6.22 -7.12 13.07
N GLY A 21 5.53 -8.27 13.16
CA GLY A 21 4.30 -8.42 13.94
C GLY A 21 3.08 -7.72 13.32
N ALA A 22 3.16 -7.33 12.04
CA ALA A 22 2.10 -6.63 11.32
C ALA A 22 0.96 -7.56 10.85
N THR A 23 1.01 -8.84 11.22
CA THR A 23 -0.02 -9.84 10.95
C THR A 23 -1.00 -10.02 12.12
N ASP A 24 -0.72 -9.46 13.30
CA ASP A 24 -1.62 -9.49 14.45
C ASP A 24 -2.49 -8.23 14.53
N TYR A 25 -3.79 -8.45 14.71
CA TYR A 25 -4.79 -7.38 14.81
C TYR A 25 -4.57 -6.50 16.04
N ASP A 26 -4.19 -7.11 17.17
CA ASP A 26 -3.96 -6.40 18.43
C ASP A 26 -2.80 -5.41 18.32
N ASN A 27 -1.72 -5.78 17.63
CA ASN A 27 -0.58 -4.88 17.40
C ASN A 27 -0.98 -3.67 16.54
N ILE A 28 -1.90 -3.85 15.58
CA ILE A 28 -2.39 -2.76 14.75
C ILE A 28 -3.36 -1.87 15.53
N ALA A 29 -4.24 -2.47 16.34
CA ALA A 29 -5.12 -1.71 17.24
C ALA A 29 -4.30 -0.90 18.26
N ASN A 30 -3.30 -1.50 18.90
CA ASN A 30 -2.42 -0.84 19.88
C ASN A 30 -1.61 0.30 19.25
N MET A 31 -1.27 0.21 17.97
CA MET A 31 -0.65 1.31 17.23
C MET A 31 -1.59 2.50 17.07
N PHE A 32 -2.88 2.27 16.84
CA PHE A 32 -3.90 3.32 16.75
C PHE A 32 -4.28 3.90 18.12
N LEU A 33 -4.20 3.09 19.18
CA LEU A 33 -4.43 3.50 20.57
C LEU A 33 -3.20 4.19 21.19
N LEU A 34 -2.07 4.28 20.45
CA LEU A 34 -0.78 4.81 20.90
C LEU A 34 -0.16 4.07 22.11
N GLU A 35 -0.58 2.84 22.38
CA GLU A 35 0.00 2.01 23.45
C GLU A 35 1.30 1.34 23.00
N ASP A 36 1.39 0.92 21.74
CA ASP A 36 2.59 0.34 21.16
C ASP A 36 2.98 1.04 19.85
N LEU A 37 4.05 1.82 19.91
CA LEU A 37 4.59 2.58 18.77
C LEU A 37 5.59 1.79 17.93
N HIS A 38 5.84 0.52 18.24
CA HIS A 38 6.81 -0.30 17.50
C HIS A 38 6.44 -0.38 16.00
N LEU A 39 5.18 -0.70 15.69
CA LEU A 39 4.70 -0.80 14.31
C LEU A 39 4.72 0.56 13.58
N ALA A 40 4.36 1.64 14.27
CA ALA A 40 4.41 3.00 13.74
C ALA A 40 5.86 3.42 13.42
N GLY A 41 6.81 3.05 14.28
CA GLY A 41 8.24 3.27 14.07
C GLY A 41 8.76 2.53 12.83
N VAL A 42 8.40 1.25 12.66
CA VAL A 42 8.79 0.46 11.48
C VAL A 42 8.25 1.09 10.19
N MET A 43 6.96 1.46 10.17
CA MET A 43 6.34 2.16 9.04
C MET A 43 7.02 3.49 8.74
N GLY A 44 7.33 4.29 9.78
CA GLY A 44 7.99 5.59 9.65
C GLY A 44 9.40 5.48 9.08
N VAL A 45 10.22 4.55 9.58
CA VAL A 45 11.58 4.31 9.06
C VAL A 45 11.53 3.83 7.61
N ALA A 46 10.62 2.91 7.27
CA ALA A 46 10.44 2.46 5.91
C ALA A 46 10.06 3.61 4.96
N MET A 47 9.15 4.49 5.39
CA MET A 47 8.71 5.63 4.59
C MET A 47 9.82 6.67 4.38
N LEU A 48 10.61 6.94 5.42
CA LEU A 48 11.80 7.80 5.32
C LEU A 48 12.85 7.19 4.39
N PHE A 49 13.13 5.89 4.54
CA PHE A 49 14.10 5.20 3.71
C PHE A 49 13.72 5.25 2.22
N ILE A 50 12.45 4.97 1.90
CA ILE A 50 11.94 5.07 0.53
C ILE A 50 12.00 6.52 0.02
N GLY A 51 11.60 7.50 0.84
CA GLY A 51 11.65 8.91 0.48
C GLY A 51 13.07 9.41 0.17
N VAL A 52 14.03 9.06 1.01
CA VAL A 52 15.45 9.39 0.84
C VAL A 52 16.03 8.67 -0.38
N SER A 53 15.75 7.38 -0.54
CA SER A 53 16.21 6.57 -1.68
C SER A 53 15.69 7.12 -3.01
N LEU A 54 14.39 7.42 -3.11
CA LEU A 54 13.81 8.03 -4.31
C LEU A 54 14.33 9.45 -4.55
N GLY A 55 14.53 10.24 -3.50
CA GLY A 55 15.16 11.56 -3.59
C GLY A 55 16.60 11.49 -4.13
N TRP A 56 17.37 10.50 -3.68
CA TRP A 56 18.72 10.23 -4.15
C TRP A 56 18.74 9.78 -5.62
N ILE A 57 17.88 8.83 -5.99
CA ILE A 57 17.75 8.33 -7.36
C ILE A 57 17.34 9.46 -8.32
N ARG A 58 16.46 10.37 -7.89
CA ARG A 58 16.07 11.56 -8.68
C ARG A 58 17.18 12.58 -8.87
N ARG A 59 18.17 12.64 -7.96
CA ARG A 59 19.35 13.51 -8.12
C ARG A 59 20.35 12.96 -9.13
N GLN A 60 20.36 11.65 -9.38
CA GLN A 60 21.25 11.06 -10.37
C GLN A 60 20.70 11.26 -11.79
N ARG A 61 21.28 12.24 -12.51
CA ARG A 61 20.89 12.62 -13.87
C ARG A 61 21.50 11.76 -14.98
N THR A 62 22.44 10.88 -14.68
CA THR A 62 23.18 10.07 -15.66
C THR A 62 23.18 8.59 -15.32
N GLY A 63 23.05 7.72 -16.33
CA GLY A 63 23.04 6.25 -16.19
C GLY A 63 21.65 5.59 -16.29
N PRO A 64 21.59 4.24 -16.25
CA PRO A 64 20.32 3.49 -16.36
C PRO A 64 19.31 3.83 -15.26
N TRP A 65 19.78 4.32 -14.10
CA TRP A 65 18.98 4.78 -12.97
C TRP A 65 18.18 6.06 -13.27
N ALA A 66 18.70 6.95 -14.12
CA ALA A 66 18.00 8.17 -14.52
C ALA A 66 16.76 7.86 -15.38
N ARG A 67 16.81 6.81 -16.21
CA ARG A 67 15.63 6.33 -16.97
C ARG A 67 14.55 5.77 -16.05
N TRP A 68 14.94 5.06 -14.98
CA TRP A 68 14.01 4.59 -13.96
C TRP A 68 13.40 5.75 -13.16
N ALA A 69 14.21 6.76 -12.79
CA ALA A 69 13.71 7.95 -12.13
C ALA A 69 12.67 8.71 -12.97
N ALA A 70 12.87 8.79 -14.29
CA ALA A 70 11.94 9.42 -15.23
C ALA A 70 10.65 8.61 -15.46
N ALA A 71 10.71 7.29 -15.30
CA ALA A 71 9.53 6.42 -15.36
C ALA A 71 8.62 6.54 -14.13
N ILE A 72 9.14 7.06 -13.00
CA ILE A 72 8.36 7.34 -11.79
C ILE A 72 7.61 8.67 -11.97
N GLN A 73 6.54 8.61 -12.76
CA GLN A 73 5.62 9.72 -12.95
C GLN A 73 4.76 9.90 -11.69
N PRO A 74 4.73 11.11 -11.09
CA PRO A 74 3.87 11.36 -9.95
C PRO A 74 2.40 11.22 -10.37
N LYS A 75 1.61 10.52 -9.54
CA LYS A 75 0.16 10.47 -9.71
C LYS A 75 -0.39 11.91 -9.60
N PRO A 76 -1.16 12.41 -10.59
CA PRO A 76 -1.73 13.75 -10.48
C PRO A 76 -2.70 13.80 -9.29
N MET A 77 -2.58 14.84 -8.46
CA MET A 77 -3.49 15.05 -7.35
C MET A 77 -4.87 15.41 -7.91
N LYS A 78 -5.83 14.50 -7.71
CA LYS A 78 -7.23 14.71 -8.05
C LYS A 78 -8.02 14.97 -6.78
N PRO A 79 -9.05 15.84 -6.80
CA PRO A 79 -9.87 16.11 -5.61
C PRO A 79 -10.55 14.84 -5.05
N GLY A 80 -10.90 13.88 -5.92
CA GLY A 80 -11.42 12.57 -5.49
C GLY A 80 -10.43 11.71 -4.70
N LEU A 81 -9.12 12.00 -4.78
CA LEU A 81 -8.08 11.26 -4.06
C LEU A 81 -8.17 11.48 -2.55
N VAL A 82 -8.52 12.70 -2.10
CA VAL A 82 -8.63 13.01 -0.66
C VAL A 82 -9.77 12.23 -0.03
N ILE A 83 -10.94 12.25 -0.68
CA ILE A 83 -12.12 11.51 -0.21
C ILE A 83 -11.84 10.00 -0.22
N GLY A 84 -11.23 9.49 -1.29
CA GLY A 84 -10.84 8.08 -1.37
C GLY A 84 -9.83 7.68 -0.29
N ALA A 85 -8.85 8.53 0.00
CA ALA A 85 -7.84 8.28 1.03
C ALA A 85 -8.46 8.26 2.44
N LEU A 86 -9.42 9.14 2.73
CA LEU A 86 -10.14 9.14 4.01
C LEU A 86 -10.96 7.87 4.20
N ILE A 87 -11.73 7.46 3.18
CA ILE A 87 -12.53 6.22 3.23
C ILE A 87 -11.62 4.99 3.39
N PHE A 88 -10.51 4.95 2.63
CA PHE A 88 -9.53 3.87 2.73
C PHE A 88 -8.87 3.82 4.12
N GLY A 89 -8.47 4.97 4.67
CA GLY A 89 -7.89 5.07 6.01
C GLY A 89 -8.87 4.63 7.10
N ALA A 90 -10.13 5.05 7.01
CA ALA A 90 -11.18 4.60 7.93
C ALA A 90 -11.41 3.09 7.86
N GLY A 91 -11.47 2.52 6.65
CA GLY A 91 -11.58 1.08 6.45
C GLY A 91 -10.39 0.30 7.01
N TRP A 92 -9.17 0.83 6.85
CA TRP A 92 -7.98 0.25 7.42
C TRP A 92 -7.99 0.30 8.96
N ALA A 93 -8.44 1.40 9.56
CA ALA A 93 -8.56 1.54 11.02
C ALA A 93 -9.55 0.56 11.63
N ILE A 94 -10.68 0.30 10.96
CA ILE A 94 -11.72 -0.63 11.44
C ILE A 94 -11.27 -2.08 11.29
N THR A 95 -10.64 -2.41 10.15
CA THR A 95 -10.33 -3.81 9.81
C THR A 95 -8.95 -4.24 10.29
N GLY A 96 -8.09 -3.31 10.71
CA GLY A 96 -6.71 -3.60 11.10
C GLY A 96 -5.93 -4.36 10.03
N THR A 97 -6.30 -4.28 8.76
CA THR A 97 -5.70 -5.08 7.68
C THR A 97 -5.58 -4.23 6.42
N CYS A 98 -4.37 -4.12 5.88
CA CYS A 98 -4.10 -3.46 4.61
C CYS A 98 -3.93 -4.53 3.52
N PRO A 99 -3.94 -4.17 2.21
CA PRO A 99 -3.84 -5.17 1.15
C PRO A 99 -2.54 -6.01 1.23
N GLY A 100 -1.45 -5.45 1.76
CA GLY A 100 -0.19 -6.16 1.96
C GLY A 100 -0.23 -7.12 3.16
N THR A 101 -0.74 -6.66 4.31
CA THR A 101 -0.84 -7.52 5.50
C THR A 101 -1.92 -8.56 5.38
N GLY A 102 -3.02 -8.29 4.67
CA GLY A 102 -4.06 -9.27 4.39
C GLY A 102 -3.53 -10.47 3.61
N LEU A 103 -2.68 -10.25 2.60
CA LEU A 103 -2.05 -11.34 1.87
C LEU A 103 -1.08 -12.15 2.74
N ALA A 104 -0.34 -11.49 3.63
CA ALA A 104 0.54 -12.16 4.59
C ALA A 104 -0.27 -12.99 5.61
N GLN A 105 -1.37 -12.45 6.15
CA GLN A 105 -2.28 -13.12 7.07
C GLN A 105 -2.98 -14.34 6.43
N LEU A 106 -3.32 -14.25 5.14
CA LEU A 106 -3.81 -15.42 4.38
C LEU A 106 -2.75 -16.52 4.31
N GLY A 107 -1.47 -16.15 4.12
CA GLY A 107 -0.35 -17.09 4.14
C GLY A 107 -0.14 -17.76 5.50
N GLU A 108 -0.50 -17.07 6.60
CA GLU A 108 -0.49 -17.62 7.96
C GLU A 108 -1.73 -18.48 8.30
N GLY A 109 -2.74 -18.52 7.43
CA GLY A 109 -3.97 -19.28 7.66
C GLY A 109 -5.07 -18.52 8.42
N LYS A 110 -4.94 -17.20 8.60
CA LYS A 110 -5.99 -16.38 9.24
C LYS A 110 -7.14 -16.15 8.26
N LEU A 111 -8.23 -16.91 8.43
CA LEU A 111 -9.42 -16.85 7.55
C LEU A 111 -10.13 -15.49 7.54
N VAL A 112 -9.96 -14.67 8.58
CA VAL A 112 -10.54 -13.31 8.66
C VAL A 112 -10.00 -12.40 7.55
N ALA A 113 -8.77 -12.64 7.09
CA ALA A 113 -8.19 -11.89 5.98
C ALA A 113 -8.88 -12.17 4.63
N LEU A 114 -9.58 -13.31 4.45
CA LEU A 114 -10.36 -13.57 3.24
C LEU A 114 -11.53 -12.59 3.12
N ALA A 115 -12.22 -12.32 4.24
CA ALA A 115 -13.37 -11.43 4.24
C ALA A 115 -12.96 -9.99 3.91
N THR A 116 -11.84 -9.52 4.45
CA THR A 116 -11.31 -8.17 4.16
C THR A 116 -10.84 -8.05 2.71
N ILE A 117 -10.14 -9.06 2.18
CA ILE A 117 -9.71 -9.08 0.78
C ILE A 117 -10.89 -9.15 -0.17
N ALA A 118 -11.90 -9.98 0.12
CA ALA A 118 -13.14 -10.04 -0.65
C ALA A 118 -13.86 -8.67 -0.66
N GLY A 119 -13.95 -8.02 0.51
CA GLY A 119 -14.47 -6.66 0.64
C GLY A 119 -13.69 -5.64 -0.19
N MET A 120 -12.35 -5.71 -0.19
CA MET A 120 -11.50 -4.84 -1.03
C MET A 120 -11.74 -5.07 -2.53
N LEU A 121 -11.85 -6.33 -2.96
CA LEU A 121 -12.12 -6.69 -4.37
C LEU A 121 -13.50 -6.20 -4.81
N VAL A 122 -14.52 -6.38 -3.97
CA VAL A 122 -15.87 -5.88 -4.24
C VAL A 122 -15.86 -4.36 -4.30
N GLY A 123 -15.28 -3.68 -3.30
CA GLY A 123 -15.19 -2.22 -3.25
C GLY A 123 -14.47 -1.62 -4.47
N THR A 124 -13.33 -2.21 -4.88
CA THR A 124 -12.62 -1.77 -6.08
C THR A 124 -13.40 -2.05 -7.37
N SER A 125 -14.09 -3.19 -7.49
CA SER A 125 -14.92 -3.49 -8.66
C SER A 125 -16.10 -2.53 -8.79
N VAL A 126 -16.74 -2.16 -7.68
CA VAL A 126 -17.82 -1.17 -7.63
C VAL A 126 -17.28 0.20 -8.00
N TYR A 127 -16.16 0.63 -7.42
CA TYR A 127 -15.53 1.90 -7.79
C TYR A 127 -15.12 1.94 -9.28
N MET A 128 -14.60 0.85 -9.84
CA MET A 128 -14.27 0.79 -11.26
C MET A 128 -15.51 0.89 -12.15
N ARG A 129 -16.64 0.28 -11.77
CA ARG A 129 -17.88 0.35 -12.56
C ARG A 129 -18.55 1.71 -12.50
N PHE A 130 -18.62 2.33 -11.31
CA PHE A 130 -19.35 3.59 -11.11
C PHE A 130 -18.44 4.82 -11.18
N GLY A 131 -17.26 4.77 -10.58
CA GLY A 131 -16.30 5.87 -10.49
C GLY A 131 -15.51 6.10 -11.78
N ALA A 132 -15.09 5.04 -12.49
CA ALA A 132 -14.30 5.22 -13.73
C ALA A 132 -15.10 5.91 -14.85
N ALA A 133 -16.42 5.72 -14.88
CA ALA A 133 -17.32 6.41 -15.81
C ALA A 133 -17.44 7.92 -15.52
N LEU A 134 -17.37 8.31 -14.24
CA LEU A 134 -17.45 9.71 -13.82
C LEU A 134 -16.10 10.43 -13.98
N GLU A 135 -15.01 9.75 -13.64
CA GLU A 135 -13.66 10.32 -13.68
C GLU A 135 -13.14 10.49 -15.11
N SER A 136 -13.52 9.58 -16.03
CA SER A 136 -13.22 9.71 -17.46
C SER A 136 -13.93 10.89 -18.13
N ARG A 137 -15.10 11.31 -17.63
CA ARG A 137 -15.83 12.51 -18.11
C ARG A 137 -15.20 13.80 -17.59
N LEU A 138 -14.72 13.82 -16.35
CA LEU A 138 -14.02 14.96 -15.77
C LEU A 138 -12.63 15.19 -16.40
N GLN A 139 -11.90 14.12 -16.74
CA GLN A 139 -10.62 14.24 -17.44
C GLN A 139 -10.74 14.65 -18.92
N ARG A 140 -11.90 14.43 -19.55
CA ARG A 140 -12.15 14.82 -20.94
C ARG A 140 -12.64 16.26 -21.09
N ARG A 141 -13.06 16.90 -19.99
CA ARG A 141 -13.48 18.32 -19.92
C ARG A 141 -12.33 19.28 -19.60
N ARG A 142 -11.12 18.76 -19.40
CA ARG A 142 -9.90 19.49 -19.09
C ARG A 142 -8.90 19.27 -20.21
#